data_AF-F9WF65-F1
#
_entry.id   AF-F9WF65-F1
#
_cell.length_a   1.000
_cell.length_b   1.000
_cell.length_c   1.000
_cell.angle_alpha   90.00
_cell.angle_beta   90.00
_cell.angle_gamma   90.00
#
_symmetry.space_group_name_H-M   'P 1'
#
loop_
_entity.id
_entity.type
_entity.pdbx_description
1 polymer ?
#
loop_
_entity_poly.entity_id
_entity_poly.type
_entity_poly.pdbx_seq_one_letter_code
_entity_poly.pdbx_strand_id
1 'polypeptide(L)'
;MNMEGEREAVPNWTMESEVEQVLIQECKTRDKINLFYFFVEYYGWTEEKLLHLTLGEFLKQPERYLEDANRREEVQKTMQQMLKRLNDNTIKVVRCLVGNGIITLRDWALRGATTLLDHVPSGILDEAVREARKHPRSPITSRSTSVQRSNEASDKLTHQVTGTSSTQRQPGGTKDNELGEILQKACKSWEDVRLVDFLAQEYGKTYGACNPNVALAAFLENPSHYIEEDERRKEAVEKLPEKLHHLKGCILRDVTFLRTVGITTREQWAYRQLYYEMLTPITNCVLSRKYGSPYNERTNMEDALTVQL
;
A
#
# COMPACT_ATOMS: atom_id res chain seq x y z
N MET A 1 18.24 -19.03 35.14
CA MET A 1 18.26 -18.78 33.69
C MET A 1 16.91 -19.19 33.14
N ASN A 2 15.99 -18.23 32.99
CA ASN A 2 14.69 -18.46 32.37
C ASN A 2 14.71 -17.70 31.05
N MET A 3 14.85 -18.42 29.94
CA MET A 3 14.58 -17.88 28.61
C MET A 3 13.09 -18.13 28.37
N GLU A 4 12.25 -17.19 28.77
CA GLU A 4 10.87 -17.14 28.31
C GLU A 4 10.92 -16.98 26.79
N GLY A 5 10.51 -18.03 26.09
CA GLY A 5 10.22 -17.93 24.66
C GLY A 5 9.11 -16.90 24.49
N GLU A 6 9.46 -15.77 23.91
CA GLU A 6 8.51 -14.83 23.33
C GLU A 6 7.64 -15.65 22.37
N ARG A 7 6.41 -15.95 22.79
CA ARG A 7 5.40 -16.47 21.88
C ARG A 7 5.15 -15.36 20.88
N GLU A 8 5.64 -15.54 19.66
CA GLU A 8 5.33 -14.68 18.53
C GLU A 8 3.80 -14.54 18.49
N ALA A 9 3.31 -13.34 18.81
CA ALA A 9 1.87 -13.09 18.85
C ALA A 9 1.32 -13.34 17.46
N VAL A 10 0.41 -14.32 17.32
CA VAL A 10 -0.28 -14.57 16.06
C VAL A 10 -0.94 -13.26 15.64
N PRO A 11 -0.56 -12.68 14.48
CA PRO A 11 -1.10 -11.39 14.09
C PRO A 11 -2.60 -11.49 13.89
N ASN A 12 -3.34 -10.65 14.62
CA ASN A 12 -4.79 -10.55 14.50
C ASN A 12 -5.12 -9.51 13.42
N TRP A 13 -5.18 -9.97 12.17
CA TRP A 13 -5.50 -9.10 11.04
C TRP A 13 -6.94 -8.59 11.11
N THR A 14 -7.14 -7.34 10.72
CA THR A 14 -8.48 -6.72 10.61
C THR A 14 -8.71 -6.25 9.19
N MET A 15 -9.96 -5.96 8.81
CA MET A 15 -10.26 -5.44 7.47
C MET A 15 -9.54 -4.11 7.17
N GLU A 16 -9.11 -3.38 8.20
CA GLU A 16 -8.36 -2.12 8.08
C GLU A 16 -6.83 -2.33 8.07
N SER A 17 -6.35 -3.57 8.22
CA SER A 17 -4.91 -3.87 8.16
C SER A 17 -4.37 -3.59 6.76
N GLU A 18 -3.21 -2.92 6.69
CA GLU A 18 -2.53 -2.63 5.44
C GLU A 18 -2.05 -3.92 4.77
N VAL A 19 -2.37 -4.12 3.47
CA VAL A 19 -1.90 -5.27 2.68
C VAL A 19 -0.37 -5.37 2.67
N GLU A 20 0.29 -4.21 2.76
CA GLU A 20 1.75 -4.11 2.86
C GLU A 20 2.29 -4.79 4.13
N GLN A 21 1.70 -4.49 5.28
CA GLN A 21 2.10 -5.09 6.56
C GLN A 21 1.85 -6.59 6.57
N VAL A 22 0.67 -7.00 6.08
CA VAL A 22 0.28 -8.42 5.98
C VAL A 22 1.29 -9.18 5.13
N LEU A 23 1.55 -8.74 3.90
CA LEU A 23 2.46 -9.43 2.99
C LEU A 23 3.89 -9.48 3.54
N ILE A 24 4.39 -8.38 4.10
CA ILE A 24 5.77 -8.34 4.59
C ILE A 24 5.96 -9.22 5.82
N GLN A 25 4.96 -9.31 6.70
CA GLN A 25 5.03 -10.19 7.86
C GLN A 25 4.87 -11.66 7.45
N GLU A 26 3.79 -11.98 6.73
CA GLU A 26 3.43 -13.37 6.42
C GLU A 26 4.38 -13.99 5.38
N CYS A 27 4.90 -13.24 4.39
CA CYS A 27 5.91 -13.77 3.46
C CYS A 27 7.28 -14.00 4.13
N LYS A 28 7.57 -13.39 5.28
CA LYS A 28 8.77 -13.69 6.07
C LYS A 28 8.58 -14.96 6.91
N THR A 29 7.35 -15.26 7.32
CA THR A 29 7.04 -16.41 8.16
C THR A 29 6.80 -17.67 7.32
N ARG A 30 7.76 -18.60 7.35
CA ARG A 30 7.72 -19.83 6.53
C ARG A 30 6.47 -20.69 6.77
N ASP A 31 5.94 -20.70 7.99
CA ASP A 31 4.72 -21.44 8.35
C ASP A 31 3.43 -20.80 7.78
N LYS A 32 3.54 -19.65 7.10
CA LYS A 32 2.42 -18.93 6.49
C LYS A 32 2.41 -19.02 4.97
N ILE A 33 3.51 -19.48 4.39
CA ILE A 33 3.63 -19.70 2.96
C ILE A 33 3.06 -21.08 2.63
N ASN A 34 2.01 -21.12 1.82
CA ASN A 34 1.49 -22.38 1.29
C ASN A 34 2.50 -22.99 0.30
N LEU A 35 2.85 -24.26 0.53
CA LEU A 35 3.88 -24.96 -0.23
C LEU A 35 3.48 -25.19 -1.68
N PHE A 36 2.21 -25.53 -1.93
CA PHE A 36 1.71 -25.74 -3.28
C PHE A 36 1.86 -24.47 -4.13
N TYR A 37 1.43 -23.32 -3.61
CA TYR A 37 1.57 -22.04 -4.33
C TYR A 37 3.02 -21.67 -4.57
N PHE A 38 3.89 -21.89 -3.58
CA PHE A 38 5.33 -21.65 -3.73
C PHE A 38 5.95 -22.50 -4.84
N PHE A 39 5.59 -23.78 -4.92
CA PHE A 39 6.13 -24.69 -5.92
C PHE A 39 5.65 -24.38 -7.34
N VAL A 40 4.36 -24.08 -7.50
CA VAL A 40 3.82 -23.60 -8.79
C VAL A 40 4.57 -22.35 -9.26
N GLU A 41 4.80 -21.39 -8.38
CA GLU A 41 5.37 -20.09 -8.72
C GLU A 41 6.88 -20.15 -9.03
N TYR A 42 7.66 -20.87 -8.23
CA TYR A 42 9.12 -20.83 -8.32
C TYR A 42 9.76 -22.01 -9.04
N TYR A 43 9.05 -23.14 -9.13
CA TYR A 43 9.54 -24.37 -9.77
C TYR A 43 8.71 -24.77 -11.00
N GLY A 44 7.51 -24.21 -11.18
CA GLY A 44 6.64 -24.51 -12.33
C GLY A 44 6.00 -25.90 -12.29
N TRP A 45 6.12 -26.60 -11.17
CA TRP A 45 5.52 -27.91 -10.93
C TRP A 45 5.11 -28.03 -9.46
N THR A 46 4.13 -28.88 -9.18
CA THR A 46 3.64 -29.15 -7.82
C THR A 46 2.97 -30.52 -7.77
N GLU A 47 2.60 -30.95 -6.56
CA GLU A 47 1.83 -32.16 -6.30
C GLU A 47 0.64 -31.83 -5.40
N GLU A 48 -0.52 -32.45 -5.61
CA GLU A 48 -1.76 -32.14 -4.88
C GLU A 48 -1.60 -32.30 -3.37
N LYS A 49 -0.80 -33.27 -2.93
CA LYS A 49 -0.49 -33.52 -1.51
C LYS A 49 0.19 -32.34 -0.81
N LEU A 50 0.74 -31.37 -1.55
CA LEU A 50 1.38 -30.17 -1.01
C LEU A 50 0.38 -29.06 -0.67
N LEU A 51 -0.90 -29.18 -1.07
CA LEU A 51 -1.94 -28.14 -0.87
C LEU A 51 -2.14 -27.75 0.59
N HIS A 52 -1.99 -28.70 1.50
CA HIS A 52 -2.22 -28.49 2.94
C HIS A 52 -0.93 -28.27 3.72
N LEU A 53 0.22 -28.23 3.04
CA LEU A 53 1.51 -28.06 3.67
C LEU A 53 1.97 -26.62 3.59
N THR A 54 2.64 -26.20 4.65
CA THR A 54 3.36 -24.93 4.69
C THR A 54 4.82 -25.15 4.32
N LEU A 55 5.49 -24.08 3.89
CA LEU A 55 6.91 -24.12 3.60
C LEU A 55 7.73 -24.46 4.86
N GLY A 56 7.31 -23.98 6.03
CA GLY A 56 7.96 -24.31 7.29
C GLY A 56 7.84 -25.79 7.69
N GLU A 57 6.69 -26.42 7.45
CA GLU A 57 6.53 -27.87 7.64
C GLU A 57 7.39 -28.69 6.68
N PHE A 58 7.45 -28.28 5.41
CA PHE A 58 8.29 -28.92 4.42
C PHE A 58 9.77 -28.89 4.80
N LEU A 59 10.27 -27.72 5.23
CA LEU A 59 11.67 -27.52 5.57
C LEU A 59 12.16 -28.34 6.78
N LYS A 60 11.24 -28.85 7.61
CA LYS A 60 11.59 -29.76 8.71
C LYS A 60 12.00 -31.14 8.20
N GLN A 61 11.33 -31.65 7.17
CA GLN A 61 11.57 -32.98 6.60
C GLN A 61 11.24 -33.02 5.10
N PRO A 62 12.05 -32.37 4.23
CA PRO A 62 11.80 -32.33 2.79
C PRO A 62 11.68 -33.72 2.17
N GLU A 63 12.39 -34.70 2.75
CA GLU A 63 12.53 -36.02 2.18
C GLU A 63 11.23 -36.82 2.19
N ARG A 64 10.34 -36.48 3.12
CA ARG A 64 9.06 -37.15 3.31
C ARG A 64 8.05 -36.77 2.23
N TYR A 65 8.22 -35.61 1.61
CA TYR A 65 7.21 -35.02 0.73
C TYR A 65 7.58 -35.10 -0.75
N LEU A 66 8.86 -35.09 -1.09
CA LEU A 66 9.31 -35.29 -2.47
C LEU A 66 9.79 -36.74 -2.63
N GLU A 67 9.28 -37.46 -3.61
CA GLU A 67 9.74 -38.83 -3.92
C GLU A 67 10.85 -38.81 -4.98
N ASP A 68 10.69 -37.95 -5.98
CA ASP A 68 11.67 -37.77 -7.06
C ASP A 68 13.00 -37.21 -6.51
N ALA A 69 14.08 -37.97 -6.71
CA ALA A 69 15.41 -37.62 -6.23
C ALA A 69 15.99 -36.38 -6.93
N ASN A 70 15.73 -36.20 -8.23
CA ASN A 70 16.22 -35.05 -8.99
C ASN A 70 15.52 -33.77 -8.54
N ARG A 71 14.20 -33.81 -8.37
CA ARG A 71 13.42 -32.67 -7.85
C ARG A 71 13.84 -32.30 -6.43
N ARG A 72 14.09 -33.30 -5.59
CA ARG A 72 14.58 -33.10 -4.22
C ARG A 72 15.94 -32.40 -4.20
N GLU A 73 16.88 -32.86 -5.03
CA GLU A 73 18.21 -32.24 -5.15
C GLU A 73 18.11 -30.80 -5.68
N GLU A 74 17.29 -30.56 -6.71
CA GLU A 74 17.03 -29.22 -7.25
C GLU A 74 16.50 -28.27 -6.18
N VAL A 75 15.45 -28.69 -5.45
CA VAL A 75 14.83 -27.90 -4.39
C VAL A 75 15.84 -27.62 -3.28
N GLN A 76 16.57 -28.64 -2.80
CA GLN A 76 17.60 -28.45 -1.76
C GLN A 76 18.68 -27.45 -2.18
N LYS A 77 19.12 -27.50 -3.44
CA LYS A 77 20.17 -26.61 -3.97
C LYS A 77 19.70 -25.17 -4.18
N THR A 78 18.43 -24.96 -4.54
CA THR A 78 17.92 -23.66 -5.02
C THR A 78 16.97 -22.96 -4.04
N MET A 79 16.51 -23.63 -2.98
CA MET A 79 15.49 -23.12 -2.06
C MET A 79 15.79 -21.71 -1.51
N GLN A 80 17.02 -21.48 -1.04
CA GLN A 80 17.41 -20.17 -0.49
C GLN A 80 17.32 -19.06 -1.54
N GLN A 81 17.65 -19.37 -2.79
CA GLN A 81 17.51 -18.43 -3.89
C GLN A 81 16.03 -18.14 -4.19
N MET A 82 15.15 -19.14 -4.15
CA MET A 82 13.72 -18.95 -4.38
C MET A 82 13.05 -18.17 -3.25
N LEU A 83 13.43 -18.42 -1.99
CA LEU A 83 13.01 -17.61 -0.84
C LEU A 83 13.44 -16.14 -0.98
N LYS A 84 14.66 -15.90 -1.45
CA LYS A 84 15.13 -14.53 -1.73
C LYS A 84 14.30 -13.86 -2.82
N ARG A 85 13.99 -14.59 -3.90
CA ARG A 85 13.11 -14.11 -4.98
C ARG A 85 11.71 -13.77 -4.47
N LEU A 86 11.13 -14.60 -3.59
CA LEU A 86 9.84 -14.32 -2.96
C LEU A 86 9.87 -13.01 -2.17
N ASN A 87 10.91 -12.78 -1.38
CA ASN A 87 11.05 -11.52 -0.64
C ASN A 87 11.18 -10.31 -1.58
N ASP A 88 12.02 -10.42 -2.61
CA ASP A 88 12.20 -9.35 -3.61
C ASP A 88 10.89 -9.07 -4.39
N ASN A 89 10.12 -10.12 -4.71
CA ASN A 89 8.85 -10.03 -5.41
C ASN A 89 7.73 -9.47 -4.52
N THR A 90 7.71 -9.83 -3.23
CA THR A 90 6.74 -9.33 -2.25
C THR A 90 6.74 -7.80 -2.23
N ILE A 91 7.92 -7.18 -2.28
CA ILE A 91 8.04 -5.73 -2.32
C ILE A 91 7.47 -5.12 -3.62
N LYS A 92 7.72 -5.76 -4.77
CA LYS A 92 7.15 -5.32 -6.04
C LYS A 92 5.62 -5.44 -6.04
N VAL A 93 5.10 -6.52 -5.46
CA VAL A 93 3.68 -6.77 -5.30
C VAL A 93 3.04 -5.69 -4.43
N VAL A 94 3.63 -5.37 -3.27
CA VAL A 94 3.15 -4.28 -2.41
C VAL A 94 3.05 -2.97 -3.19
N ARG A 95 4.08 -2.62 -3.95
CA ARG A 95 4.05 -1.39 -4.76
C ARG A 95 2.97 -1.43 -5.83
N CYS A 96 2.75 -2.59 -6.47
CA CYS A 96 1.67 -2.76 -7.44
C CYS A 96 0.30 -2.56 -6.78
N LEU A 97 0.09 -3.15 -5.59
CA LEU A 97 -1.15 -3.05 -4.83
C LEU A 97 -1.41 -1.62 -4.35
N VAL A 98 -0.49 -1.05 -3.57
CA VAL A 98 -0.58 0.33 -3.04
C VAL A 98 -0.74 1.30 -4.18
N GLY A 99 0.03 1.05 -5.23
CA GLY A 99 -0.11 1.70 -6.49
C GLY A 99 -1.56 1.70 -6.96
N ASN A 100 -2.13 0.55 -7.29
CA ASN A 100 -3.52 0.37 -7.74
C ASN A 100 -4.59 0.76 -6.69
N GLY A 101 -4.20 1.46 -5.62
CA GLY A 101 -5.06 1.91 -4.54
C GLY A 101 -5.54 0.76 -3.66
N ILE A 102 -4.93 -0.42 -3.72
CA ILE A 102 -5.21 -1.54 -2.82
C ILE A 102 -4.28 -1.41 -1.61
N ILE A 103 -4.80 -0.79 -0.55
CA ILE A 103 -4.00 -0.42 0.62
C ILE A 103 -4.37 -1.31 1.80
N THR A 104 -5.63 -1.67 1.95
CA THR A 104 -6.16 -2.45 3.08
C THR A 104 -6.65 -3.85 2.69
N LEU A 105 -6.82 -4.75 3.66
CA LEU A 105 -7.48 -6.04 3.41
C LEU A 105 -8.92 -5.89 2.90
N ARG A 106 -9.62 -4.81 3.26
CA ARG A 106 -10.92 -4.46 2.67
C ARG A 106 -10.81 -4.15 1.18
N ASP A 107 -9.82 -3.35 0.80
CA ASP A 107 -9.56 -3.05 -0.61
C ASP A 107 -9.28 -4.33 -1.41
N TRP A 108 -8.44 -5.22 -0.87
CA TRP A 108 -8.15 -6.51 -1.47
C TRP A 108 -9.41 -7.37 -1.58
N ALA A 109 -10.20 -7.48 -0.53
CA ALA A 109 -11.44 -8.26 -0.56
C ALA A 109 -12.45 -7.77 -1.62
N LEU A 110 -12.43 -6.48 -1.95
CA LEU A 110 -13.32 -5.88 -2.96
C LEU A 110 -12.77 -5.97 -4.39
N ARG A 111 -11.44 -5.89 -4.58
CA ARG A 111 -10.82 -5.69 -5.91
C ARG A 111 -9.71 -6.68 -6.27
N GLY A 112 -9.29 -7.52 -5.32
CA GLY A 112 -8.16 -8.45 -5.47
C GLY A 112 -8.34 -9.41 -6.65
N ALA A 113 -9.57 -9.85 -6.92
CA ALA A 113 -9.88 -10.73 -8.04
C ALA A 113 -9.55 -10.14 -9.42
N THR A 114 -9.52 -8.81 -9.54
CA THR A 114 -9.15 -8.10 -10.80
C THR A 114 -7.67 -7.75 -10.86
N THR A 115 -6.92 -7.99 -9.79
CA THR A 115 -5.49 -7.71 -9.71
C THR A 115 -4.71 -8.96 -10.09
N LEU A 116 -3.92 -8.87 -11.15
CA LEU A 116 -3.00 -9.95 -11.51
C LEU A 116 -1.87 -10.01 -10.48
N LEU A 117 -1.90 -11.04 -9.63
CA LEU A 117 -0.91 -11.28 -8.59
C LEU A 117 -0.39 -12.70 -8.65
N ASP A 118 0.86 -12.87 -8.22
CA ASP A 118 1.44 -14.19 -8.04
C ASP A 118 0.68 -14.98 -6.94
N HIS A 119 0.72 -16.31 -7.04
CA HIS A 119 -0.11 -17.20 -6.24
C HIS A 119 0.18 -17.09 -4.74
N VAL A 120 1.45 -17.00 -4.34
CA VAL A 120 1.83 -16.93 -2.92
C VAL A 120 1.26 -15.68 -2.24
N PRO A 121 1.55 -14.44 -2.71
CA PRO A 121 1.00 -13.25 -2.07
C PRO A 121 -0.53 -13.15 -2.16
N SER A 122 -1.16 -13.69 -3.23
CA SER A 122 -2.62 -13.73 -3.31
C SER A 122 -3.21 -14.61 -2.21
N GLY A 123 -2.68 -15.84 -2.07
CA GLY A 123 -3.15 -16.79 -1.05
C GLY A 123 -2.97 -16.26 0.37
N ILE A 124 -1.88 -15.53 0.64
CA ILE A 124 -1.64 -14.87 1.94
C ILE A 124 -2.71 -13.80 2.22
N LEU A 125 -3.01 -12.94 1.25
CA LEU A 125 -4.02 -11.89 1.44
C LEU A 125 -5.43 -12.46 1.58
N ASP A 126 -5.77 -13.50 0.82
CA ASP A 126 -7.07 -14.19 0.92
C ASP A 126 -7.24 -14.84 2.29
N GLU A 127 -6.20 -15.49 2.79
CA GLU A 127 -6.17 -16.07 4.13
C GLU A 127 -6.29 -14.99 5.22
N ALA A 128 -5.56 -13.88 5.09
CA ALA A 128 -5.66 -12.77 6.03
C ALA A 128 -7.05 -12.12 6.03
N VAL A 129 -7.72 -11.98 4.87
CA VAL A 129 -9.12 -11.56 4.77
C VAL A 129 -10.03 -12.56 5.48
N ARG A 130 -9.82 -13.86 5.29
CA ARG A 130 -10.61 -14.90 5.93
C ARG A 130 -10.49 -14.83 7.45
N GLU A 131 -9.28 -14.64 8.00
CA GLU A 131 -9.07 -14.43 9.43
C GLU A 131 -9.71 -13.12 9.92
N ALA A 132 -9.50 -12.01 9.20
CA ALA A 132 -10.08 -10.72 9.56
C ALA A 132 -11.61 -10.72 9.63
N ARG A 133 -12.27 -11.52 8.80
CA ARG A 133 -13.74 -11.68 8.80
C ARG A 133 -14.26 -12.48 10.01
N LYS A 134 -13.44 -13.31 10.66
CA LYS A 134 -13.84 -14.04 11.87
C LYS A 134 -13.97 -13.14 13.09
N HIS A 135 -13.39 -11.94 13.05
CA HIS A 135 -13.42 -10.96 14.12
C HIS A 135 -14.17 -9.68 13.69
N PRO A 136 -15.51 -9.73 13.47
CA PRO A 136 -16.28 -8.53 13.21
C PRO A 136 -16.17 -7.59 14.41
N ARG A 137 -15.87 -6.32 14.12
CA ARG A 137 -15.83 -5.24 15.10
C ARG A 137 -17.17 -5.22 15.86
N SER A 138 -17.13 -5.29 17.20
CA SER A 138 -18.30 -4.99 18.03
C SER A 138 -18.86 -3.63 17.62
N PRO A 139 -20.20 -3.44 17.57
CA PRO A 139 -20.79 -2.16 17.26
C PRO A 139 -20.25 -1.14 18.25
N ILE A 140 -19.68 -0.05 17.75
CA ILE A 140 -19.44 1.13 18.58
C ILE A 140 -20.82 1.55 19.08
N THR A 141 -21.06 1.37 20.37
CA THR A 141 -22.23 1.90 21.07
C THR A 141 -22.33 3.39 20.73
N SER A 142 -23.26 3.72 19.83
CA SER A 142 -23.67 5.08 19.57
C SER A 142 -24.21 5.64 20.88
N ARG A 143 -23.38 6.37 21.61
CA ARG A 143 -23.84 7.20 22.70
C ARG A 143 -24.58 8.37 22.07
N SER A 144 -25.89 8.20 21.92
CA SER A 144 -26.83 9.27 21.67
C SER A 144 -26.69 10.31 22.77
N THR A 145 -26.06 11.45 22.46
CA THR A 145 -26.28 12.69 23.21
C THR A 145 -27.35 13.47 22.47
N SER A 146 -28.58 13.21 22.90
CA SER A 146 -29.75 14.06 22.71
C SER A 146 -29.64 15.31 23.60
N VAL A 147 -30.36 16.37 23.20
CA VAL A 147 -30.65 17.63 23.93
C VAL A 147 -29.48 18.63 23.93
N GLN A 148 -29.58 19.88 23.45
CA GLN A 148 -30.66 20.83 23.68
C GLN A 148 -30.79 21.89 22.58
N ARG A 149 -32.05 22.12 22.23
CA ARG A 149 -32.61 23.15 21.36
C ARG A 149 -32.73 24.45 22.15
N SER A 150 -32.27 25.57 21.58
CA SER A 150 -32.66 26.91 22.00
C SER A 150 -32.94 27.74 20.75
N ASN A 151 -34.24 27.92 20.48
CA ASN A 151 -34.75 28.92 19.55
C ASN A 151 -35.01 30.21 20.35
N GLU A 152 -34.75 31.37 19.72
CA GLU A 152 -35.28 32.74 19.95
C GLU A 152 -34.15 33.73 19.57
N ALA A 153 -34.32 34.80 18.80
CA ALA A 153 -35.51 35.46 18.29
C ALA A 153 -35.19 36.27 17.02
N SER A 154 -36.29 36.59 16.34
CA SER A 154 -36.53 37.44 15.18
C SER A 154 -35.81 38.80 15.10
N ASP A 155 -35.81 39.30 13.86
CA ASP A 155 -35.85 40.71 13.44
C ASP A 155 -34.54 41.49 13.26
N LYS A 156 -34.05 41.53 12.01
CA LYS A 156 -34.07 42.79 11.24
C LYS A 156 -33.81 42.57 9.76
N LEU A 157 -34.89 42.69 8.99
CA LEU A 157 -34.88 42.90 7.54
C LEU A 157 -34.55 44.38 7.28
N THR A 158 -33.44 44.66 6.60
CA THR A 158 -33.27 45.93 5.89
C THR A 158 -32.79 45.64 4.49
N HIS A 159 -33.74 45.64 3.55
CA HIS A 159 -33.44 45.74 2.13
C HIS A 159 -32.86 47.12 1.83
N GLN A 160 -31.65 47.17 1.27
CA GLN A 160 -31.28 48.21 0.32
C GLN A 160 -30.65 47.55 -0.90
N VAL A 161 -31.45 47.54 -1.97
CA VAL A 161 -31.03 47.28 -3.34
C VAL A 161 -30.77 48.62 -3.98
N THR A 162 -29.54 48.85 -4.44
CA THR A 162 -29.26 49.91 -5.41
C THR A 162 -28.24 49.41 -6.44
N GLY A 163 -28.74 49.20 -7.66
CA GLY A 163 -28.09 49.38 -8.98
C GLY A 163 -26.63 49.01 -9.20
N THR A 164 -26.43 47.87 -9.88
CA THR A 164 -25.57 47.69 -11.07
C THR A 164 -24.19 48.38 -11.14
N SER A 165 -23.15 47.54 -11.11
CA SER A 165 -22.05 47.62 -12.09
C SER A 165 -21.63 46.21 -12.51
N SER A 166 -21.88 45.92 -13.78
CA SER A 166 -21.49 44.70 -14.48
C SER A 166 -19.97 44.66 -14.60
N THR A 167 -19.29 44.05 -13.62
CA THR A 167 -17.87 43.73 -13.72
C THR A 167 -17.73 42.33 -14.29
N GLN A 168 -17.47 42.31 -15.59
CA GLN A 168 -16.75 41.29 -16.36
C GLN A 168 -16.05 40.25 -15.47
N ARG A 169 -16.56 39.02 -15.43
CA ARG A 169 -15.89 37.88 -14.80
C ARG A 169 -14.57 37.61 -15.54
N GLN A 170 -13.48 38.12 -14.98
CA GLN A 170 -12.15 37.59 -15.21
C GLN A 170 -12.08 36.17 -14.64
N PRO A 171 -11.60 35.15 -15.38
CA PRO A 171 -11.33 33.84 -14.84
C PRO A 171 -9.95 33.85 -14.18
N GLY A 172 -9.91 34.01 -12.86
CA GLY A 172 -8.66 33.93 -12.11
C GLY A 172 -8.89 34.05 -10.61
N GLY A 173 -8.74 32.94 -9.88
CA GLY A 173 -8.81 32.92 -8.42
C GLY A 173 -8.99 31.51 -7.88
N THR A 174 -7.87 30.81 -7.71
CA THR A 174 -7.60 29.77 -6.70
C THR A 174 -8.80 28.89 -6.29
N LYS A 175 -9.02 27.79 -7.01
CA LYS A 175 -9.94 26.72 -6.59
C LYS A 175 -9.18 25.40 -6.57
N ASP A 176 -8.77 25.04 -5.36
CA ASP A 176 -8.29 23.74 -4.90
C ASP A 176 -7.07 23.13 -5.64
N ASN A 177 -5.88 23.19 -5.03
CA ASN A 177 -4.65 22.50 -5.48
C ASN A 177 -4.13 21.53 -4.40
N GLU A 178 -5.05 20.85 -3.73
CA GLU A 178 -4.81 19.94 -2.62
C GLU A 178 -3.75 18.86 -2.96
N LEU A 179 -3.88 18.21 -4.12
CA LEU A 179 -2.93 17.19 -4.57
C LEU A 179 -1.53 17.78 -4.80
N GLY A 180 -1.47 18.96 -5.43
CA GLY A 180 -0.22 19.64 -5.67
C GLY A 180 0.49 20.01 -4.38
N GLU A 181 -0.25 20.41 -3.35
CA GLU A 181 0.30 20.72 -2.02
C GLU A 181 0.83 19.47 -1.31
N ILE A 182 0.11 18.34 -1.36
CA ILE A 182 0.59 17.07 -0.79
C ILE A 182 1.89 16.63 -1.47
N LEU A 183 1.91 16.59 -2.80
CA LEU A 183 3.09 16.16 -3.54
C LEU A 183 4.26 17.12 -3.34
N GLN A 184 4.00 18.42 -3.25
CA GLN A 184 5.04 19.39 -2.92
C GLN A 184 5.56 19.23 -1.49
N LYS A 185 4.70 18.88 -0.53
CA LYS A 185 5.11 18.55 0.85
C LYS A 185 5.97 17.29 0.88
N ALA A 186 5.58 16.24 0.15
CA ALA A 186 6.35 15.00 0.03
C ALA A 186 7.78 15.26 -0.48
N CYS A 187 7.95 16.15 -1.46
CA CYS A 187 9.27 16.59 -1.94
C CYS A 187 10.08 17.44 -0.96
N LYS A 188 9.45 18.04 0.05
CA LYS A 188 10.12 18.91 1.04
C LYS A 188 10.63 18.11 2.22
N SER A 189 9.80 17.24 2.80
CA SER A 189 10.14 16.51 4.01
C SER A 189 10.54 15.05 3.75
N TRP A 190 10.11 14.46 2.64
CA TRP A 190 10.27 13.02 2.36
C TRP A 190 9.65 12.08 3.41
N GLU A 191 8.82 12.61 4.31
CA GLU A 191 8.14 11.84 5.36
C GLU A 191 7.03 10.95 4.78
N ASP A 192 6.38 11.43 3.72
CA ASP A 192 5.29 10.72 3.04
C ASP A 192 5.81 9.76 1.95
N VAL A 193 7.13 9.71 1.74
CA VAL A 193 7.79 8.82 0.79
C VAL A 193 8.43 7.67 1.56
N ARG A 194 8.08 6.41 1.27
CA ARG A 194 8.76 5.27 1.90
C ARG A 194 10.10 5.00 1.19
N LEU A 195 11.10 4.58 1.98
CA LEU A 195 12.42 4.21 1.49
C LEU A 195 12.33 3.14 0.38
N VAL A 196 11.41 2.20 0.52
CA VAL A 196 11.17 1.12 -0.43
C VAL A 196 10.77 1.62 -1.82
N ASP A 197 9.91 2.64 -1.87
CA ASP A 197 9.44 3.20 -3.13
C ASP A 197 10.56 3.96 -3.83
N PHE A 198 11.35 4.71 -3.04
CA PHE A 198 12.54 5.42 -3.52
C PHE A 198 13.57 4.44 -4.10
N LEU A 199 13.99 3.43 -3.34
CA LEU A 199 15.00 2.47 -3.78
C LEU A 199 14.55 1.72 -5.04
N ALA A 200 13.28 1.31 -5.08
CA ALA A 200 12.73 0.60 -6.22
C ALA A 200 12.63 1.49 -7.47
N GLN A 201 12.28 2.78 -7.33
CA GLN A 201 12.19 3.70 -8.46
C GLN A 201 13.57 4.13 -8.97
N GLU A 202 14.48 4.50 -8.05
CA GLU A 202 15.75 5.13 -8.42
C GLU A 202 16.86 4.13 -8.74
N TYR A 203 16.77 2.92 -8.18
CA TYR A 203 17.79 1.89 -8.34
C TYR A 203 17.27 0.55 -8.86
N GLY A 204 15.96 0.41 -9.09
CA GLY A 204 15.34 -0.79 -9.67
C GLY A 204 15.38 -2.04 -8.77
N LYS A 205 15.90 -1.94 -7.55
CA LYS A 205 16.03 -3.02 -6.55
C LYS A 205 15.88 -2.45 -5.15
N THR A 206 15.52 -3.29 -4.19
CA THR A 206 15.23 -2.90 -2.80
C THR A 206 16.48 -2.76 -1.90
N TYR A 207 17.68 -2.78 -2.51
CA TYR A 207 18.98 -2.53 -1.87
C TYR A 207 19.26 -3.31 -0.56
N GLY A 208 18.59 -4.45 -0.34
CA GLY A 208 18.78 -5.24 0.88
C GLY A 208 18.44 -4.47 2.16
N ALA A 209 17.56 -3.46 2.08
CA ALA A 209 17.27 -2.60 3.21
C ALA A 209 16.58 -3.38 4.35
N CYS A 210 17.09 -3.24 5.57
CA CYS A 210 16.63 -4.03 6.74
C CYS A 210 15.24 -3.60 7.23
N ASN A 211 14.85 -2.35 6.96
CA ASN A 211 13.49 -1.84 7.17
C ASN A 211 13.10 -0.89 6.02
N PRO A 212 12.66 -1.43 4.87
CA PRO A 212 12.42 -0.63 3.67
C PRO A 212 11.17 0.27 3.80
N ASN A 213 10.31 0.04 4.80
CA ASN A 213 9.03 0.76 4.93
C ASN A 213 9.14 2.06 5.72
N VAL A 214 10.32 2.35 6.27
CA VAL A 214 10.56 3.62 6.96
C VAL A 214 10.37 4.78 5.99
N ALA A 215 9.99 5.94 6.52
CA ALA A 215 10.05 7.18 5.76
C ALA A 215 11.47 7.40 5.21
N LEU A 216 11.55 7.83 3.95
CA LEU A 216 12.81 8.19 3.31
C LEU A 216 13.55 9.23 4.15
N ALA A 217 12.82 10.17 4.78
CA ALA A 217 13.38 11.10 5.76
C ALA A 217 14.26 10.44 6.84
N ALA A 218 13.81 9.35 7.46
CA ALA A 218 14.56 8.66 8.50
C ALA A 218 15.81 7.95 7.94
N PHE A 219 15.75 7.47 6.69
CA PHE A 219 16.93 6.96 6.00
C PHE A 219 17.95 8.07 5.74
N LEU A 220 17.50 9.27 5.35
CA LEU A 220 18.38 10.41 5.12
C LEU A 220 19.11 10.84 6.41
N GLU A 221 18.47 10.69 7.57
CA GLU A 221 19.08 10.96 8.87
C GLU A 221 20.16 9.95 9.24
N ASN A 222 19.92 8.66 9.02
CA ASN A 222 20.86 7.61 9.40
C ASN A 222 20.90 6.42 8.41
N PRO A 223 21.59 6.55 7.26
CA PRO A 223 21.62 5.52 6.23
C PRO A 223 22.21 4.17 6.70
N SER A 224 23.13 4.19 7.68
CA SER A 224 23.79 2.98 8.18
C SER A 224 22.88 2.07 8.99
N HIS A 225 21.77 2.58 9.50
CA HIS A 225 20.78 1.76 10.19
C HIS A 225 19.99 0.87 9.22
N TYR A 226 19.87 1.27 7.96
CA TYR A 226 18.94 0.63 7.02
C TYR A 226 19.65 -0.18 5.93
N ILE A 227 20.92 0.08 5.63
CA ILE A 227 21.71 -0.68 4.65
C ILE A 227 22.98 -1.23 5.33
N GLU A 228 22.97 -2.53 5.61
CA GLU A 228 24.09 -3.22 6.28
C GLU A 228 25.34 -3.32 5.38
N GLU A 229 25.16 -3.60 4.10
CA GLU A 229 26.28 -3.84 3.17
C GLU A 229 27.02 -2.53 2.85
N ASP A 230 28.25 -2.40 3.37
CA ASP A 230 29.06 -1.18 3.36
C ASP A 230 29.23 -0.56 1.96
N GLU A 231 29.55 -1.38 0.95
CA GLU A 231 29.72 -0.91 -0.43
C GLU A 231 28.42 -0.37 -1.03
N ARG A 232 27.29 -1.06 -0.77
CA ARG A 232 25.97 -0.60 -1.24
C ARG A 232 25.53 0.65 -0.53
N ARG A 233 25.82 0.75 0.78
CA ARG A 233 25.53 1.96 1.55
C ARG A 233 26.31 3.14 1.02
N LYS A 234 27.60 2.96 0.73
CA LYS A 234 28.46 3.99 0.16
C LYS A 234 27.94 4.47 -1.19
N GLU A 235 27.63 3.54 -2.10
CA GLU A 235 27.04 3.88 -3.40
C GLU A 235 25.70 4.63 -3.25
N ALA A 236 24.82 4.14 -2.38
CA ALA A 236 23.50 4.74 -2.15
C ALA A 236 23.65 6.18 -1.65
N VAL A 237 24.52 6.42 -0.68
CA VAL A 237 24.78 7.75 -0.10
C VAL A 237 25.46 8.68 -1.11
N GLU A 238 26.40 8.20 -1.90
CA GLU A 238 27.11 9.01 -2.91
C GLU A 238 26.16 9.51 -4.01
N LYS A 239 25.29 8.64 -4.53
CA LYS A 239 24.34 8.98 -5.59
C LYS A 239 23.07 9.67 -5.06
N LEU A 240 22.87 9.69 -3.74
CA LEU A 240 21.64 10.14 -3.08
C LEU A 240 21.19 11.54 -3.53
N PRO A 241 22.06 12.58 -3.60
CA PRO A 241 21.62 13.91 -3.99
C PRO A 241 21.06 13.96 -5.42
N GLU A 242 21.69 13.25 -6.36
CA GLU A 242 21.24 13.14 -7.74
C GLU A 242 19.90 12.42 -7.83
N LYS A 243 19.75 11.31 -7.12
CA LYS A 243 18.50 10.52 -7.08
C LYS A 243 17.33 11.27 -6.45
N LEU A 244 17.56 12.00 -5.36
CA LEU A 244 16.55 12.87 -4.76
C LEU A 244 16.15 14.01 -5.71
N HIS A 245 17.10 14.59 -6.44
CA HIS A 245 16.82 15.61 -7.44
C HIS A 245 15.99 15.05 -8.61
N HIS A 246 16.35 13.87 -9.12
CA HIS A 246 15.58 13.17 -10.16
C HIS A 246 14.15 12.88 -9.70
N LEU A 247 14.00 12.34 -8.48
CA LEU A 247 12.72 12.02 -7.89
C LEU A 247 11.81 13.24 -7.75
N LYS A 248 12.38 14.35 -7.24
CA LYS A 248 11.69 15.63 -7.12
C LYS A 248 11.23 16.14 -8.49
N GLY A 249 12.06 16.02 -9.52
CA GLY A 249 11.71 16.35 -10.90
C GLY A 249 10.52 15.53 -11.42
N CYS A 250 10.50 14.23 -11.14
CA CYS A 250 9.39 13.34 -11.50
C CYS A 250 8.08 13.76 -10.83
N ILE A 251 8.09 13.96 -9.51
CA ILE A 251 6.89 14.36 -8.76
C ILE A 251 6.36 15.71 -9.24
N LEU A 252 7.23 16.70 -9.51
CA LEU A 252 6.81 18.02 -10.02
C LEU A 252 6.21 17.95 -11.42
N ARG A 253 6.75 17.09 -12.30
CA ARG A 253 6.17 16.81 -13.61
C ARG A 253 4.77 16.22 -13.45
N ASP A 254 4.61 15.27 -12.54
CA ASP A 254 3.32 14.61 -12.28
C ASP A 254 2.29 15.59 -11.70
N VAL A 255 2.69 16.51 -10.80
CA VAL A 255 1.84 17.62 -10.33
C VAL A 255 1.36 18.48 -11.49
N THR A 256 2.26 18.80 -12.42
CA THR A 256 1.93 19.61 -13.60
C THR A 256 0.96 18.87 -14.52
N PHE A 257 1.18 17.57 -14.72
CA PHE A 257 0.29 16.71 -15.49
C PHE A 257 -1.11 16.66 -14.86
N LEU A 258 -1.21 16.34 -13.56
CA LEU A 258 -2.46 16.29 -12.81
C LEU A 258 -3.25 17.60 -12.91
N ARG A 259 -2.58 18.73 -12.73
CA ARG A 259 -3.19 20.06 -12.92
C ARG A 259 -3.71 20.26 -14.35
N THR A 260 -2.94 19.82 -15.35
CA THR A 260 -3.29 19.97 -16.78
C THR A 260 -4.53 19.14 -17.13
N VAL A 261 -4.68 17.94 -16.56
CA VAL A 261 -5.87 17.09 -16.75
C VAL A 261 -7.03 17.46 -15.81
N GLY A 262 -6.89 18.51 -15.01
CA GLY A 262 -7.93 19.02 -14.11
C GLY A 262 -8.13 18.20 -12.83
N ILE A 263 -7.12 17.43 -12.42
CA ILE A 263 -7.13 16.65 -11.17
C ILE A 263 -6.30 17.41 -10.14
N THR A 264 -6.98 18.15 -9.27
CA THR A 264 -6.34 19.00 -8.27
C THR A 264 -6.86 18.74 -6.85
N THR A 265 -7.94 17.97 -6.70
CA THR A 265 -8.60 17.62 -5.43
C THR A 265 -8.70 16.11 -5.19
N ARG A 266 -8.87 15.72 -3.93
CA ARG A 266 -9.11 14.33 -3.53
C ARG A 266 -10.30 13.69 -4.26
N GLU A 267 -11.42 14.41 -4.39
CA GLU A 267 -12.61 13.87 -5.05
C GLU A 267 -12.30 13.53 -6.52
N GLN A 268 -11.61 14.42 -7.24
CA GLN A 268 -11.23 14.18 -8.64
C GLN A 268 -10.26 13.00 -8.78
N TRP A 269 -9.38 12.79 -7.80
CA TRP A 269 -8.51 11.62 -7.71
C TRP A 269 -9.30 10.32 -7.55
N ALA A 270 -10.37 10.34 -6.75
CA ALA A 270 -11.23 9.19 -6.49
C ALA A 270 -11.92 8.63 -7.76
N TYR A 271 -12.24 9.48 -8.73
CA TYR A 271 -13.06 9.08 -9.88
C TYR A 271 -12.30 8.62 -11.12
N ARG A 272 -10.95 8.53 -11.11
CA ARG A 272 -10.20 8.26 -12.35
C ARG A 272 -9.10 7.19 -12.25
N GLN A 273 -9.47 6.00 -12.72
CA GLN A 273 -8.60 4.84 -12.99
C GLN A 273 -7.51 5.10 -14.05
N LEU A 274 -7.81 5.89 -15.08
CA LEU A 274 -7.05 5.90 -16.34
C LEU A 274 -5.71 6.62 -16.29
N TYR A 275 -5.49 7.48 -15.30
CA TYR A 275 -4.24 8.26 -15.18
C TYR A 275 -3.22 7.61 -14.27
N TYR A 276 -3.60 6.49 -13.64
CA TYR A 276 -2.76 5.73 -12.75
C TYR A 276 -1.46 5.26 -13.44
N GLU A 277 -1.58 4.77 -14.68
CA GLU A 277 -0.44 4.32 -15.49
C GLU A 277 0.44 5.46 -16.04
N MET A 278 -0.06 6.70 -16.00
CA MET A 278 0.65 7.88 -16.52
C MET A 278 1.50 8.59 -15.47
N LEU A 279 1.29 8.30 -14.18
CA LEU A 279 2.02 8.87 -13.07
C LEU A 279 3.22 8.00 -12.71
N THR A 280 4.23 8.62 -12.11
CA THR A 280 5.33 7.83 -11.56
C THR A 280 4.85 6.96 -10.40
N PRO A 281 5.42 5.75 -10.24
CA PRO A 281 5.05 4.86 -9.14
C PRO A 281 5.08 5.54 -7.77
N ILE A 282 6.06 6.43 -7.52
CA ILE A 282 6.14 7.12 -6.24
C ILE A 282 5.00 8.12 -6.02
N THR A 283 4.59 8.87 -7.05
CA THR A 283 3.48 9.81 -6.96
C THR A 283 2.20 9.05 -6.62
N ASN A 284 1.99 7.94 -7.31
CA ASN A 284 0.88 7.02 -7.04
C ASN A 284 0.90 6.51 -5.59
N CYS A 285 2.05 6.01 -5.11
CA CYS A 285 2.18 5.55 -3.73
C CYS A 285 1.87 6.65 -2.70
N VAL A 286 2.38 7.88 -2.91
CA VAL A 286 2.13 9.02 -2.02
C VAL A 286 0.64 9.38 -1.99
N LEU A 287 0.01 9.50 -3.16
CA LEU A 287 -1.41 9.88 -3.25
C LEU A 287 -2.33 8.79 -2.69
N SER A 288 -2.09 7.52 -3.03
CA SER A 288 -2.85 6.39 -2.51
C SER A 288 -2.76 6.33 -0.98
N ARG A 289 -1.57 6.46 -0.39
CA ARG A 289 -1.44 6.44 1.08
C ARG A 289 -2.13 7.61 1.77
N LYS A 290 -2.15 8.79 1.15
CA LYS A 290 -2.78 9.98 1.75
C LYS A 290 -4.30 9.99 1.67
N TYR A 291 -4.85 9.58 0.54
CA TYR A 291 -6.29 9.67 0.29
C TYR A 291 -7.03 8.35 0.40
N GLY A 292 -6.29 7.27 0.66
CA GLY A 292 -6.81 5.92 0.59
C GLY A 292 -7.05 5.51 -0.86
N SER A 293 -7.74 4.39 -1.01
CA SER A 293 -8.18 3.96 -2.31
C SER A 293 -9.18 4.94 -2.93
N PRO A 294 -9.07 5.27 -4.23
CA PRO A 294 -10.09 6.05 -4.94
C PRO A 294 -11.51 5.45 -4.88
N TYR A 295 -11.66 4.19 -4.45
CA TYR A 295 -12.94 3.45 -4.47
C TYR A 295 -13.71 3.37 -3.15
N ASN A 296 -13.19 3.90 -2.04
CA ASN A 296 -13.87 3.79 -0.74
C ASN A 296 -15.20 4.55 -0.66
N GLU A 297 -15.48 5.47 -1.60
CA GLU A 297 -16.70 6.30 -1.60
C GLU A 297 -17.83 5.73 -2.46
N ARG A 298 -17.56 4.76 -3.35
CA ARG A 298 -18.60 4.19 -4.24
C ARG A 298 -19.66 3.39 -3.48
N THR A 299 -19.26 2.69 -2.42
CA THR A 299 -20.16 1.91 -1.56
C THR A 299 -21.14 2.76 -0.75
N ASN A 300 -20.85 4.04 -0.48
CA ASN A 300 -21.73 4.90 0.31
C ASN A 300 -22.78 5.65 -0.54
N MET A 301 -22.61 5.74 -1.86
CA MET A 301 -23.56 6.39 -2.75
C MET A 301 -24.56 5.43 -3.39
N GLU A 302 -24.20 4.17 -3.62
CA GLU A 302 -25.14 3.16 -4.12
C GLU A 302 -26.22 2.84 -3.07
N ASP A 303 -25.86 2.79 -1.78
CA ASP A 303 -26.84 2.63 -0.69
C ASP A 303 -27.80 3.83 -0.53
N ALA A 304 -27.41 5.03 -0.97
CA ALA A 304 -28.25 6.22 -0.93
C ALA A 304 -29.29 6.28 -2.06
N LEU A 305 -29.10 5.52 -3.14
CA LEU A 305 -30.02 5.48 -4.29
C LEU A 305 -31.06 4.35 -4.20
N THR A 306 -30.92 3.43 -3.24
CA THR A 306 -31.85 2.28 -3.08
C THR A 306 -33.00 2.51 -2.09
N VAL A 307 -33.16 3.72 -1.54
CA VAL A 307 -34.26 4.07 -0.60
C VAL A 307 -35.32 4.98 -1.23
N GLN A 308 -35.54 4.86 -2.55
CA GLN A 308 -36.72 5.42 -3.20
C GLN A 308 -37.26 4.43 -4.25
N LEU A 309 -37.96 3.40 -3.79
CA LEU A 309 -39.03 2.72 -4.52
C LEU A 309 -40.12 2.30 -3.53
#